data_AF-A0A7K1LR80-F1
#
_entry.id   AF-A0A7K1LR80-F1
#
_cell.length_a   1.000
_cell.length_b   1.000
_cell.length_c   1.000
_cell.angle_alpha   90.00
_cell.angle_beta   90.00
_cell.angle_gamma   90.00
#
_symmetry.space_group_name_H-M   'P 1'
#
loop_
_entity.id
_entity.type
_entity.pdbx_description
1 polymer ?
#
loop_
_entity_poly.entity_id
_entity_poly.type
_entity_poly.pdbx_seq_one_letter_code
_entity_poly.pdbx_strand_id
1 'polypeptide(L)'
;MKISVFFLALLHSAFLALQEPVPPKYSIHTKKLCQGDMMHLGSKGIKFKKVVSDSRCPRGGAITCIWAGEVKVLVEFYEDGKLKGEKVLKGSNISINDHEVVAGTGISIVDFFNQEKDLKISSIAVYPYPDGKSDISANEYSLDLQISEKMVTD
;
A
#
# COMPACT_ATOMS: atom_id res chain seq x y z
N MET A 1 25.98 37.05 45.92
CA MET A 1 25.50 35.67 45.66
C MET A 1 23.97 35.62 45.72
N LYS A 2 23.26 36.05 44.67
CA LYS A 2 21.77 35.95 44.61
C LYS A 2 21.26 35.80 43.17
N ILE A 3 21.94 36.45 42.21
CA ILE A 3 21.53 36.51 40.81
C ILE A 3 22.07 35.35 39.96
N SER A 4 23.19 34.72 40.35
CA SER A 4 23.83 33.67 39.55
C SER A 4 23.07 32.35 39.49
N VAL A 5 22.18 32.08 40.45
CA VAL A 5 21.41 30.82 40.50
C VAL A 5 20.26 30.82 39.48
N PHE A 6 19.70 32.00 39.16
CA PHE A 6 18.60 32.12 38.20
C PHE A 6 19.02 31.80 36.76
N PHE A 7 20.24 32.18 36.36
CA PHE A 7 20.76 31.88 35.03
C PHE A 7 21.09 30.39 34.85
N LEU A 8 21.51 29.70 35.91
CA LEU A 8 21.79 28.27 35.87
C LEU A 8 20.49 27.45 35.75
N ALA A 9 19.40 27.88 36.39
CA ALA A 9 18.09 27.23 36.27
C ALA A 9 17.48 27.39 34.87
N LEU A 10 17.64 28.56 34.23
CA LEU A 10 17.13 28.82 32.87
C LEU A 10 17.85 27.99 31.78
N LEU A 11 19.14 27.66 31.97
CA LEU A 11 19.89 26.83 31.02
C LEU A 11 19.46 25.35 31.02
N HIS A 12 18.97 24.82 32.15
CA HIS A 12 18.54 23.42 32.25
C HIS A 12 17.18 23.17 31.57
N SER A 13 16.31 24.18 31.51
CA SER A 13 15.01 24.09 30.83
C SER A 13 15.11 24.00 29.29
N ALA A 14 16.22 24.46 28.70
CA ALA A 14 16.41 24.39 27.25
C ALA A 14 16.83 22.99 26.75
N PHE A 15 17.36 22.13 27.63
CA PHE A 15 17.85 20.80 27.24
C PHE A 15 16.75 19.73 27.09
N LEU A 16 15.57 19.92 27.68
CA LEU A 16 14.47 18.95 27.60
C LEU A 16 13.67 19.03 26.29
N ALA A 17 13.90 20.03 25.44
CA ALA A 17 13.09 20.28 24.25
C ALA A 17 13.64 19.66 22.94
N LEU A 18 14.66 18.79 23.00
CA LEU A 18 15.35 18.24 21.82
C LEU A 18 15.24 16.71 21.67
N GLN A 19 14.28 16.04 22.32
CA GLN A 19 13.93 14.67 21.94
C GLN A 19 13.11 14.71 20.64
N GLU A 20 13.78 14.57 19.50
CA GLU A 20 13.08 14.21 18.27
C GLU A 20 12.44 12.81 18.46
N PRO A 21 11.14 12.65 18.22
CA PRO A 21 10.49 11.35 18.34
C PRO A 21 11.12 10.38 17.34
N VAL A 22 11.64 9.24 17.82
CA VAL A 22 12.19 8.20 16.95
C VAL A 22 11.11 7.75 15.96
N PRO A 23 11.37 7.78 14.63
CA PRO A 23 10.37 7.41 13.66
C PRO A 23 9.98 5.93 13.84
N PRO A 24 8.68 5.59 13.72
CA PRO A 24 8.24 4.22 13.88
C PRO A 24 8.82 3.32 12.78
N LYS A 25 9.31 2.14 13.18
CA LYS A 25 9.84 1.12 12.26
C LYS A 25 8.69 0.31 11.65
N TYR A 26 8.81 -0.08 10.39
CA TYR A 26 7.80 -0.90 9.69
C TYR A 26 8.43 -2.16 9.08
N SER A 27 7.69 -3.27 9.12
CA SER A 27 7.90 -4.47 8.31
C SER A 27 7.20 -4.30 6.96
N ILE A 28 7.88 -4.64 5.86
CA ILE A 28 7.33 -4.55 4.51
C ILE A 28 7.23 -5.96 3.91
N HIS A 29 6.03 -6.37 3.53
CA HIS A 29 5.75 -7.65 2.90
C HIS A 29 5.27 -7.42 1.47
N THR A 30 5.88 -8.09 0.50
CA THR A 30 5.53 -7.95 -0.93
C THR A 30 5.21 -9.31 -1.52
N LYS A 31 4.13 -9.42 -2.31
CA LYS A 31 3.81 -10.64 -3.04
C LYS A 31 3.12 -10.32 -4.37
N LYS A 32 3.52 -11.03 -5.42
CA LYS A 32 2.81 -11.10 -6.69
C LYS A 32 1.72 -12.17 -6.62
N LEU A 33 0.49 -11.81 -6.95
CA LEU A 33 -0.69 -12.66 -6.87
C LEU A 33 -1.32 -12.80 -8.26
N CYS A 34 -1.39 -14.02 -8.79
CA CYS A 34 -2.27 -14.31 -9.92
C CYS A 34 -3.74 -14.33 -9.47
N GLN A 35 -4.68 -14.30 -10.41
CA GLN A 35 -6.09 -14.36 -10.06
C GLN A 35 -6.40 -15.62 -9.23
N GLY A 36 -6.95 -15.42 -8.03
CA GLY A 36 -7.25 -16.48 -7.07
C GLY A 36 -6.18 -16.69 -5.99
N ASP A 37 -4.98 -16.16 -6.16
CA ASP A 37 -3.89 -16.31 -5.19
C ASP A 37 -4.14 -15.49 -3.92
N MET A 38 -3.60 -16.00 -2.81
CA MET A 38 -3.69 -15.38 -1.49
C MET A 38 -2.31 -15.06 -0.90
N MET A 39 -2.18 -13.86 -0.33
CA MET A 39 -1.08 -13.48 0.55
C MET A 39 -1.47 -13.75 2.00
N HIS A 40 -0.63 -14.47 2.74
CA HIS A 40 -0.85 -14.79 4.14
C HIS A 40 0.05 -13.95 5.05
N LEU A 41 -0.54 -13.45 6.14
CA LEU A 41 0.12 -12.67 7.20
C LEU A 41 -0.35 -13.23 8.54
N GLY A 42 0.33 -14.26 9.03
CA GLY A 42 -0.15 -15.04 10.18
C GLY A 42 -1.50 -15.70 9.86
N SER A 43 -2.52 -15.45 10.69
CA SER A 43 -3.89 -15.93 10.46
C SER A 43 -4.69 -15.10 9.45
N LYS A 44 -4.15 -13.95 9.02
CA LYS A 44 -4.79 -13.03 8.06
C LYS A 44 -4.45 -13.45 6.63
N GLY A 45 -5.41 -13.26 5.72
CA GLY A 45 -5.29 -13.58 4.31
C GLY A 45 -5.85 -12.46 3.43
N ILE A 46 -5.13 -12.09 2.39
CA ILE A 46 -5.60 -11.14 1.37
C ILE A 46 -5.54 -11.84 0.03
N LYS A 47 -6.70 -12.04 -0.61
CA LYS A 47 -6.82 -12.77 -1.86
C LYS A 47 -7.15 -11.83 -3.02
N PHE A 48 -6.41 -11.97 -4.11
CA PHE A 48 -6.72 -11.28 -5.35
C PHE A 48 -7.85 -12.02 -6.08
N LYS A 49 -9.05 -11.45 -6.11
CA LYS A 49 -10.23 -12.10 -6.70
C LYS A 49 -10.27 -11.94 -8.21
N LYS A 50 -10.17 -10.70 -8.69
CA LYS A 50 -10.19 -10.33 -10.12
C LYS A 50 -9.94 -8.84 -10.34
N VAL A 51 -9.63 -8.49 -11.59
CA VAL A 51 -9.80 -7.11 -12.10
C VAL A 51 -11.30 -6.84 -12.30
N VAL A 52 -11.76 -5.69 -11.81
CA VAL A 52 -13.14 -5.20 -12.00
C VAL A 52 -13.24 -4.34 -13.24
N SER A 53 -12.26 -3.48 -13.47
CA SER A 53 -12.15 -2.65 -14.67
C SER A 53 -10.71 -2.20 -14.86
N ASP A 54 -10.27 -2.12 -16.11
CA ASP A 54 -8.96 -1.59 -16.48
C ASP A 54 -9.15 -0.57 -17.60
N SER A 55 -9.01 0.70 -17.26
CA SER A 55 -9.04 1.81 -18.23
C SER A 55 -7.69 2.49 -18.37
N ARG A 56 -6.61 1.87 -17.85
CA ARG A 56 -5.26 2.45 -17.87
C ARG A 56 -4.87 2.80 -19.31
N CYS A 57 -4.30 4.00 -19.47
CA CYS A 57 -3.88 4.47 -20.76
C CYS A 57 -2.77 3.57 -21.33
N PRO A 58 -2.97 2.91 -22.49
CA PRO A 58 -1.98 2.00 -23.04
C PRO A 58 -0.62 2.66 -23.28
N ARG A 59 0.45 1.94 -22.99
CA ARG A 59 1.82 2.40 -23.32
C ARG A 59 2.05 2.36 -24.83
N GLY A 60 3.06 3.09 -25.30
CA GLY A 60 3.50 3.05 -26.69
C GLY A 60 2.65 3.86 -27.67
N GLY A 61 1.75 4.72 -27.18
CA GLY A 61 1.04 5.69 -28.03
C GLY A 61 0.00 5.07 -28.97
N ALA A 62 -0.44 3.84 -28.71
CA ALA A 62 -1.52 3.20 -29.48
C ALA A 62 -2.81 4.05 -29.48
N ILE A 63 -3.05 4.81 -28.41
CA ILE A 63 -4.09 5.83 -28.33
C ILE A 63 -3.57 7.09 -27.63
N THR A 64 -4.13 8.25 -27.96
CA THR A 64 -3.88 9.50 -27.23
C THR A 64 -4.91 9.66 -26.12
N CYS A 65 -4.47 9.51 -24.87
CA CYS A 65 -5.35 9.70 -23.71
C CYS A 65 -5.46 11.18 -23.33
N ILE A 66 -6.69 11.69 -23.20
CA ILE A 66 -6.95 13.02 -22.64
C ILE A 66 -6.81 12.99 -21.10
N TRP A 67 -7.19 11.87 -20.48
CA TRP A 67 -7.13 11.64 -19.04
C TRP A 67 -6.42 10.33 -18.74
N ALA A 68 -5.63 10.29 -17.67
CA ALA A 68 -5.05 9.03 -17.18
C ALA A 68 -6.17 8.15 -16.62
N GLY A 69 -6.39 6.98 -17.21
CA GLY A 69 -7.33 6.00 -16.69
C GLY A 69 -6.83 5.29 -15.44
N GLU A 70 -7.65 4.39 -14.89
CA GLU A 70 -7.40 3.70 -13.63
C GLU A 70 -7.62 2.20 -13.77
N VAL A 71 -7.05 1.41 -12.86
CA VAL A 71 -7.40 0.00 -12.71
C VAL A 71 -8.05 -0.23 -11.36
N LYS A 72 -9.10 -1.06 -11.35
CA LYS A 72 -9.84 -1.46 -10.16
C LYS A 72 -9.71 -2.95 -9.98
N VAL A 73 -9.25 -3.37 -8.81
CA VAL A 73 -9.14 -4.78 -8.43
C VAL A 73 -10.03 -5.07 -7.24
N LEU A 74 -10.64 -6.25 -7.23
CA LEU A 74 -11.42 -6.75 -6.11
C LEU A 74 -10.53 -7.68 -5.28
N VAL A 75 -10.39 -7.37 -4.00
CA VAL A 75 -9.68 -8.20 -3.03
C VAL A 75 -10.63 -8.68 -1.95
N GLU A 76 -10.39 -9.91 -1.48
CA GLU A 76 -11.10 -10.52 -0.37
C GLU A 76 -10.18 -10.59 0.85
N PHE A 77 -10.71 -10.29 2.04
CA PHE A 77 -9.99 -10.34 3.31
C PHE A 77 -10.48 -11.53 4.13
N TYR A 78 -9.54 -12.29 4.67
CA TYR A 78 -9.78 -13.49 5.46
C TYR A 78 -9.04 -13.42 6.79
N GLU A 79 -9.63 -13.91 7.86
CA GLU A 79 -8.94 -14.10 9.13
C GLU A 79 -9.44 -15.40 9.77
N ASP A 80 -8.50 -16.22 10.22
CA ASP A 80 -8.75 -17.59 10.69
C ASP A 80 -9.53 -18.43 9.67
N GLY A 81 -9.23 -18.22 8.38
CA GLY A 81 -9.87 -18.90 7.25
C GLY A 81 -11.30 -18.43 6.95
N LYS A 82 -11.85 -17.45 7.67
CA LYS A 82 -13.21 -16.92 7.45
C LYS A 82 -13.16 -15.62 6.65
N LEU A 83 -14.04 -15.48 5.66
CA LEU A 83 -14.20 -14.25 4.89
C LEU A 83 -14.71 -13.13 5.80
N LYS A 84 -13.97 -12.02 5.86
CA LYS A 84 -14.30 -10.80 6.63
C LYS A 84 -14.94 -9.72 5.77
N GLY A 85 -14.66 -9.73 4.47
CA GLY A 85 -15.25 -8.82 3.52
C GLY A 85 -14.45 -8.69 2.24
N GLU A 86 -14.93 -7.82 1.36
CA GLU A 86 -14.28 -7.53 0.08
C GLU A 86 -14.12 -6.01 -0.08
N LYS A 87 -13.10 -5.58 -0.83
CA LYS A 87 -12.89 -4.17 -1.16
C LYS A 87 -12.41 -4.03 -2.59
N VAL A 88 -12.95 -3.03 -3.29
CA VAL A 88 -12.39 -2.57 -4.56
C VAL A 88 -11.25 -1.61 -4.27
N LEU A 89 -10.05 -2.01 -4.64
CA LEU A 89 -8.87 -1.15 -4.58
C LEU A 89 -8.71 -0.45 -5.93
N LYS A 90 -8.48 0.87 -5.90
CA LYS A 90 -8.22 1.68 -7.08
C LYS A 90 -6.73 1.95 -7.18
N GLY A 91 -6.13 1.54 -8.29
CA GLY A 91 -4.75 1.87 -8.63
C GLY A 91 -4.72 2.92 -9.73
N SER A 92 -4.16 4.09 -9.43
CA SER A 92 -3.66 5.02 -10.46
C SER A 92 -2.34 4.47 -11.00
N ASN A 93 -2.41 3.29 -11.60
CA ASN A 93 -1.26 2.59 -12.10
C ASN A 93 -0.76 3.27 -13.37
N ILE A 94 0.39 3.94 -13.29
CA ILE A 94 1.04 4.62 -14.41
C ILE A 94 2.35 3.88 -14.70
N SER A 95 2.52 3.41 -15.94
CA SER A 95 3.81 2.87 -16.39
C SER A 95 4.81 4.01 -16.59
N ILE A 96 5.92 3.99 -15.87
CA ILE A 96 7.08 4.89 -16.11
C ILE A 96 7.94 4.30 -17.23
N ASN A 97 8.06 2.98 -17.26
CA ASN A 97 8.75 2.18 -18.26
C ASN A 97 8.15 0.77 -18.28
N ASP A 98 8.76 -0.14 -19.03
CA ASP A 98 8.24 -1.50 -19.24
C ASP A 98 8.18 -2.37 -17.97
N HIS A 99 8.90 -1.99 -16.91
CA HIS A 99 9.05 -2.77 -15.68
C HIS A 99 8.55 -2.06 -14.43
N GLU A 100 8.18 -0.78 -14.53
CA GLU A 100 7.85 0.05 -13.38
C GLU A 100 6.48 0.68 -13.53
N VAL A 101 5.62 0.39 -12.56
CA VAL A 101 4.27 0.93 -12.45
C VAL A 101 4.16 1.66 -11.11
N VAL A 102 3.86 2.97 -11.15
CA VAL A 102 3.55 3.74 -9.95
C VAL A 102 2.22 3.25 -9.39
N ALA A 103 2.15 2.99 -8.11
CA ALA A 103 1.01 2.37 -7.46
C ALA A 103 0.22 3.35 -6.59
N GLY A 104 -1.06 3.07 -6.38
CA GLY A 104 -1.83 3.70 -5.31
C GLY A 104 -1.29 3.24 -3.95
N THR A 105 -1.12 4.16 -3.00
CA THR A 105 -0.54 3.90 -1.68
C THR A 105 -1.51 4.28 -0.55
N GLY A 106 -1.29 3.72 0.64
CA GLY A 106 -1.94 4.19 1.88
C GLY A 106 -3.37 3.72 2.10
N ILE A 107 -3.76 2.54 1.57
CA ILE A 107 -5.11 2.01 1.80
C ILE A 107 -5.16 1.29 3.15
N SER A 108 -5.93 1.86 4.09
CA SER A 108 -6.20 1.23 5.37
C SER A 108 -7.11 0.01 5.22
N ILE A 109 -6.76 -1.07 5.94
CA ILE A 109 -7.48 -2.36 5.98
C ILE A 109 -7.91 -2.73 7.40
N VAL A 110 -7.83 -1.77 8.33
CA VAL A 110 -8.21 -1.90 9.75
C VAL A 110 -9.63 -2.40 9.95
N ASP A 111 -10.53 -2.03 9.03
CA ASP A 111 -11.95 -2.39 9.07
C ASP A 111 -12.18 -3.90 8.91
N PHE A 112 -11.19 -4.65 8.37
CA PHE A 112 -11.31 -6.08 8.10
C PHE A 112 -10.57 -6.97 9.10
N PHE A 113 -9.61 -6.42 9.85
CA PHE A 113 -8.69 -7.17 10.72
C PHE A 113 -8.69 -6.65 12.16
N ASN A 114 -9.88 -6.63 12.79
CA ASN A 114 -10.07 -6.28 14.21
C ASN A 114 -9.35 -5.00 14.68
N GLN A 115 -9.32 -3.96 13.83
CA GLN A 115 -8.71 -2.66 14.14
C GLN A 115 -7.19 -2.68 14.39
N GLU A 116 -6.43 -3.55 13.74
CA GLU A 116 -4.96 -3.43 13.74
C GLU A 116 -4.50 -2.20 12.95
N LYS A 117 -4.44 -1.05 13.64
CA LYS A 117 -4.10 0.28 13.11
C LYS A 117 -2.73 0.35 12.43
N ASP A 118 -1.93 -0.68 12.65
CA ASP A 118 -0.55 -0.80 12.24
C ASP A 118 -0.37 -1.50 10.89
N LEU A 119 -1.43 -2.09 10.31
CA LEU A 119 -1.41 -2.79 9.02
C LEU A 119 -2.04 -1.96 7.88
N LYS A 120 -1.30 -1.73 6.80
CA LYS A 120 -1.75 -0.93 5.65
C LYS A 120 -1.30 -1.55 4.33
N ILE A 121 -2.12 -1.38 3.29
CA ILE A 121 -1.66 -1.62 1.92
C ILE A 121 -0.83 -0.42 1.51
N SER A 122 0.48 -0.61 1.40
CA SER A 122 1.42 0.45 1.04
C SER A 122 1.55 0.62 -0.47
N SER A 123 1.29 -0.42 -1.27
CA SER A 123 1.35 -0.36 -2.74
C SER A 123 0.48 -1.43 -3.41
N ILE A 124 -0.14 -1.08 -4.53
CA ILE A 124 -0.80 -2.00 -5.48
C ILE A 124 -0.38 -1.73 -6.93
N ALA A 125 0.19 -2.74 -7.60
CA ALA A 125 0.51 -2.68 -9.02
C ALA A 125 -0.12 -3.84 -9.78
N VAL A 126 -0.81 -3.53 -10.89
CA VAL A 126 -1.47 -4.54 -11.72
C VAL A 126 -0.66 -4.78 -12.99
N TYR A 127 -0.42 -6.03 -13.32
CA TYR A 127 0.27 -6.46 -14.52
C TYR A 127 -0.57 -7.45 -15.33
N PRO A 128 -0.39 -7.55 -16.65
CA PRO A 128 0.44 -6.67 -17.47
C PRO A 128 -0.15 -5.24 -17.58
N TYR A 129 0.68 -4.29 -17.99
CA TYR A 129 0.22 -2.95 -18.35
C TYR A 129 -0.26 -2.95 -19.81
N PRO A 130 -1.42 -2.36 -20.14
CA PRO A 130 -1.95 -2.38 -21.50
C PRO A 130 -0.97 -1.75 -22.50
N ASP A 131 -0.79 -2.37 -23.67
CA ASP A 131 0.08 -1.86 -24.75
C ASP A 131 -0.69 -1.47 -26.03
N GLY A 132 -2.00 -1.67 -26.04
CA GLY A 132 -2.90 -1.31 -27.13
C GLY A 132 -2.79 -2.21 -28.37
N LYS A 133 -2.00 -3.28 -28.31
CA LYS A 133 -1.84 -4.24 -29.42
C LYS A 133 -2.79 -5.43 -29.28
N SER A 134 -3.11 -5.80 -28.05
CA SER A 134 -3.96 -6.96 -27.74
C SER A 134 -4.76 -6.72 -26.47
N ASP A 135 -5.95 -7.32 -26.41
CA ASP A 135 -6.74 -7.40 -25.19
C ASP A 135 -6.07 -8.32 -24.17
N ILE A 136 -6.14 -7.95 -22.89
CA ILE A 136 -5.62 -8.75 -21.77
C ILE A 136 -6.75 -9.64 -21.26
N SER A 137 -6.51 -10.95 -21.22
CA SER A 137 -7.50 -11.89 -20.68
C SER A 137 -7.51 -11.86 -19.14
N ALA A 138 -8.65 -12.18 -18.52
CA ALA A 138 -8.84 -12.04 -17.08
C ALA A 138 -7.81 -12.81 -16.24
N ASN A 139 -7.39 -13.99 -16.70
CA ASN A 139 -6.44 -14.88 -16.04
C ASN A 139 -4.97 -14.49 -16.25
N GLU A 140 -4.66 -13.58 -17.17
CA GLU A 140 -3.30 -13.05 -17.36
C GLU A 140 -2.97 -11.94 -16.36
N TYR A 141 -3.98 -11.39 -15.69
CA TYR A 141 -3.76 -10.38 -14.68
C TYR A 141 -3.08 -10.94 -13.43
N SER A 142 -2.15 -10.14 -12.91
CA SER A 142 -1.53 -10.31 -11.62
C SER A 142 -1.50 -9.00 -10.84
N LEU A 143 -1.54 -9.12 -9.51
CA LEU A 143 -1.48 -8.04 -8.56
C LEU A 143 -0.21 -8.16 -7.72
N ASP A 144 0.70 -7.21 -7.90
CA ASP A 144 1.79 -6.97 -6.96
C ASP A 144 1.24 -6.17 -5.78
N LEU A 145 1.15 -6.83 -4.64
CA LEU A 145 0.61 -6.28 -3.40
C LEU A 145 1.75 -6.07 -2.40
N GLN A 146 1.81 -4.88 -1.80
CA GLN A 146 2.70 -4.57 -0.70
C GLN A 146 1.91 -4.16 0.54
N ILE A 147 2.28 -4.73 1.68
CA ILE A 147 1.71 -4.47 2.99
C ILE A 147 2.81 -3.92 3.90
N SER A 148 2.51 -2.83 4.61
CA SER A 148 3.33 -2.34 5.71
C SER A 148 2.67 -2.64 7.05
N GLU A 149 3.47 -3.17 7.99
CA GLU A 149 3.08 -3.45 9.37
C GLU A 149 4.00 -2.66 10.31
N LYS A 150 3.45 -1.82 11.19
CA LYS A 150 4.27 -1.09 12.16
C LYS A 150 4.83 -2.08 13.18
N MET A 151 6.14 -2.03 13.41
CA MET A 151 6.79 -2.80 14.47
C MET A 151 6.62 -2.06 15.79
N VAL A 152 6.19 -2.78 16.83
CA VAL A 152 6.30 -2.29 18.21
C VAL A 152 7.78 -2.32 18.57
N THR A 153 8.37 -1.16 18.81
CA THR A 153 9.73 -1.04 19.37
C THR A 153 9.61 -1.10 20.89
N ASP A 154 10.24 -2.11 21.49
CA ASP A 154 10.41 -2.25 22.95
C ASP A 154 11.16 -1.08 23.59
#